data_AF-K5W059-F1
#
_entry.id   AF-K5W059-F1
#
_cell.length_a   1.000
_cell.length_b   1.000
_cell.length_c   1.000
_cell.angle_alpha   90.00
_cell.angle_beta   90.00
_cell.angle_gamma   90.00
#
_symmetry.space_group_name_H-M   'P 1'
#
loop_
_entity.id
_entity.type
_entity.pdbx_description
1 polymer ?
#
loop_
_entity_poly.entity_id
_entity_poly.type
_entity_poly.pdbx_seq_one_letter_code
_entity_poly.pdbx_strand_id
1 'polypeptide(L)'
;MKSTHKVYPAVATYQECLNLLGHGRPLWQHPENEMSIGDVGDMSCIGIFRPLFNFTLPRDHPVNRYYGVPANFEVLELGLSDIQRSESHLEQGAILASPGVDETKPGLGAENIVTIGARRPDRSFACTKDAGAVLLLPEGAARVELTDRAQHRIHDYCVKHIGSWAAYLREGRERLMPELVQHLLVVTGVVKSSTWAKGVYAKNPPPDPEREHLWTLLPTCLQRTRLGPIVAERAVPCGPGTYGPFPRDSCVFILESRFKIRRSLRDVCISRIKGPGSPRNVDFLMTGGWESNCHDAVQEILNYILKYSSAKIAVAGTRDLRALVPCMPTPPSPDSFVKYLKKLRPKIIVNDAKVGSLDIESLSDPAEK
;
A
#
# COMPACT_ATOMS: atom_id res chain seq x y z
N MET A 1 -17.62 -11.89 -19.84
CA MET A 1 -17.52 -10.58 -19.17
C MET A 1 -16.18 -10.49 -18.46
N LYS A 2 -15.29 -9.61 -18.91
CA LYS A 2 -14.00 -9.36 -18.26
C LYS A 2 -14.26 -8.43 -17.06
N SER A 3 -14.31 -8.97 -15.85
CA SER A 3 -14.24 -8.14 -14.64
C SER A 3 -12.79 -7.75 -14.43
N THR A 4 -12.35 -6.66 -15.07
CA THR A 4 -11.19 -5.94 -14.57
C THR A 4 -11.69 -5.17 -13.35
N HIS A 5 -11.32 -5.62 -12.14
CA HIS A 5 -11.62 -4.88 -10.92
C HIS A 5 -10.84 -3.55 -10.96
N LYS A 6 -11.44 -2.52 -11.55
CA LYS A 6 -10.86 -1.18 -11.60
C LYS A 6 -10.80 -0.64 -10.17
N VAL A 7 -9.60 -0.22 -9.74
CA VAL A 7 -9.41 0.47 -8.46
C VAL A 7 -10.27 1.74 -8.45
N TYR A 8 -10.90 2.02 -7.32
CA TYR A 8 -11.73 3.21 -7.17
C TYR A 8 -10.87 4.46 -7.44
N PRO A 9 -11.27 5.37 -8.34
CA PRO A 9 -10.36 6.40 -8.83
C PRO A 9 -9.79 7.32 -7.74
N ALA A 10 -10.60 7.67 -6.73
CA ALA A 10 -10.10 8.47 -5.61
C ALA A 10 -9.05 7.72 -4.78
N VAL A 11 -9.18 6.39 -4.64
CA VAL A 11 -8.17 5.54 -3.97
C VAL A 11 -6.86 5.60 -4.73
N ALA A 12 -6.93 5.40 -6.06
CA ALA A 12 -5.76 5.45 -6.94
C ALA A 12 -5.05 6.81 -6.82
N THR A 13 -5.78 7.92 -7.00
CA THR A 13 -5.21 9.26 -6.89
C THR A 13 -4.62 9.51 -5.51
N TYR A 14 -5.32 9.16 -4.43
CA TYR A 14 -4.82 9.30 -3.06
C TYR A 14 -3.51 8.55 -2.84
N GLN A 15 -3.45 7.30 -3.32
CA GLN A 15 -2.27 6.46 -3.19
C GLN A 15 -1.09 6.98 -4.01
N GLU A 16 -1.29 7.30 -5.29
CA GLU A 16 -0.24 7.85 -6.15
C GLU A 16 0.34 9.15 -5.58
N CYS A 17 -0.54 10.04 -5.12
CA CYS A 17 -0.18 11.37 -4.67
C CYS A 17 0.59 11.37 -3.35
N LEU A 18 0.24 10.48 -2.40
CA LEU A 18 0.86 10.47 -1.07
C LEU A 18 1.95 9.40 -0.91
N ASN A 19 2.00 8.37 -1.76
CA ASN A 19 3.05 7.33 -1.70
C ASN A 19 4.47 7.93 -1.77
N LEU A 20 4.67 8.94 -2.62
CA LEU A 20 5.97 9.57 -2.84
C LEU A 20 6.40 10.52 -1.72
N LEU A 21 5.57 10.72 -0.69
CA LEU A 21 5.94 11.45 0.53
C LEU A 21 6.77 10.59 1.50
N GLY A 22 6.91 9.28 1.25
CA GLY A 22 7.82 8.41 2.01
C GLY A 22 7.30 7.97 3.39
N HIS A 23 6.06 8.26 3.74
CA HIS A 23 5.47 7.86 5.04
C HIS A 23 4.90 6.43 5.07
N GLY A 24 4.87 5.75 3.92
CA GLY A 24 4.29 4.41 3.75
C GLY A 24 3.23 4.40 2.64
N ARG A 25 2.54 3.27 2.47
CA ARG A 25 1.36 3.18 1.62
C ARG A 25 0.17 3.84 2.34
N PRO A 26 -0.44 4.90 1.78
CA PRO A 26 -1.58 5.55 2.39
C PRO A 26 -2.84 4.68 2.21
N LEU A 27 -3.66 4.64 3.26
CA LEU A 27 -4.92 3.90 3.25
C LEU A 27 -6.11 4.81 2.97
N TRP A 28 -6.88 4.45 1.94
CA TRP A 28 -8.14 5.13 1.65
C TRP A 28 -9.27 4.64 2.56
N GLN A 29 -9.27 3.38 2.99
CA GLN A 29 -10.21 2.90 3.98
C GLN A 29 -9.47 2.17 5.10
N HIS A 30 -9.99 2.33 6.31
CA HIS A 30 -9.39 1.75 7.51
C HIS A 30 -10.06 0.40 7.77
N PRO A 31 -9.28 -0.67 7.96
CA PRO A 31 -9.86 -1.96 8.33
C PRO A 31 -10.56 -1.84 9.69
N GLU A 32 -11.61 -2.65 9.89
CA GLU A 32 -12.30 -2.73 11.17
C GLU A 32 -11.41 -3.33 12.27
N ASN A 33 -10.52 -4.24 11.87
CA ASN A 33 -9.54 -4.87 12.74
C ASN A 33 -8.24 -4.06 12.79
N GLU A 34 -7.59 -4.10 13.95
CA GLU A 34 -6.28 -3.49 14.13
C GLU A 34 -5.22 -4.21 13.28
N MET A 35 -4.53 -3.47 12.42
CA MET A 35 -3.37 -4.00 11.70
C MET A 35 -2.14 -4.04 12.58
N SER A 36 -1.39 -5.11 12.39
CA SER A 36 -0.20 -5.44 13.16
C SER A 36 0.95 -5.83 12.24
N ILE A 37 2.16 -5.68 12.76
CA ILE A 37 3.35 -6.23 12.12
C ILE A 37 3.17 -7.73 11.93
N GLY A 38 3.56 -8.23 10.76
CA GLY A 38 3.43 -9.64 10.40
C GLY A 38 2.15 -10.01 9.66
N ASP A 39 1.19 -9.10 9.55
CA ASP A 39 0.01 -9.31 8.71
C ASP A 39 0.44 -9.50 7.24
N VAL A 40 -0.08 -10.54 6.62
CA VAL A 40 0.10 -10.86 5.20
C VAL A 40 -1.25 -10.80 4.53
N GLY A 41 -1.37 -10.03 3.46
CA GLY A 41 -2.67 -9.79 2.85
C GLY A 41 -2.60 -9.10 1.50
N ASP A 42 -3.74 -8.68 0.99
CA ASP A 42 -3.87 -7.94 -0.25
C ASP A 42 -4.60 -6.59 -0.06
N MET A 43 -4.48 -5.73 -1.07
CA MET A 43 -5.25 -4.48 -1.13
C MET A 43 -6.50 -4.69 -1.98
N SER A 44 -7.64 -4.35 -1.41
CA SER A 44 -8.89 -4.25 -2.16
C SER A 44 -8.88 -3.09 -3.16
N CYS A 45 -9.72 -3.20 -4.19
CA CYS A 45 -9.96 -2.11 -5.15
C CYS A 45 -10.54 -0.83 -4.52
N ILE A 46 -11.08 -0.91 -3.30
CA ILE A 46 -11.62 0.21 -2.53
C ILE A 46 -10.64 0.75 -1.49
N GLY A 47 -9.39 0.25 -1.46
CA GLY A 47 -8.32 0.79 -0.63
C GLY A 47 -8.32 0.33 0.83
N ILE A 48 -9.05 -0.74 1.16
CA ILE A 48 -8.93 -1.51 2.41
C ILE A 48 -7.83 -2.57 2.24
N PHE A 49 -6.95 -2.71 3.24
CA PHE A 49 -6.07 -3.87 3.40
C PHE A 49 -6.81 -5.04 4.03
N ARG A 50 -6.72 -6.23 3.44
CA ARG A 50 -7.36 -7.45 3.96
C ARG A 50 -6.29 -8.41 4.46
N PRO A 51 -6.12 -8.56 5.79
CA PRO A 51 -5.20 -9.56 6.33
C PRO A 51 -5.75 -10.96 6.06
N LEU A 52 -4.91 -11.83 5.51
CA LEU A 52 -5.20 -13.25 5.29
C LEU A 52 -4.73 -14.08 6.49
N PHE A 53 -3.50 -13.82 6.94
CA PHE A 53 -2.91 -14.41 8.15
C PHE A 53 -1.82 -13.49 8.68
N ASN A 54 -1.34 -13.76 9.89
CA ASN A 54 -0.22 -13.09 10.52
C ASN A 54 0.83 -14.13 10.96
N PHE A 55 2.05 -14.05 10.41
CA PHE A 55 3.10 -15.02 10.70
C PHE A 55 3.79 -14.87 12.06
N THR A 56 3.51 -13.80 12.79
CA THR A 56 4.03 -13.58 14.15
C THR A 56 3.10 -14.15 15.21
N LEU A 57 1.91 -14.62 14.80
CA LEU A 57 0.89 -15.15 15.68
C LEU A 57 0.74 -16.67 15.51
N PRO A 58 0.37 -17.42 16.56
CA PRO A 58 0.11 -18.85 16.47
C PRO A 58 -0.96 -19.22 15.44
N ARG A 59 -0.92 -20.45 14.92
CA ARG A 59 -1.88 -20.97 13.94
C ARG A 59 -3.33 -20.90 14.42
N ASP A 60 -3.54 -21.11 15.71
CA ASP A 60 -4.83 -21.07 16.40
C ASP A 60 -5.23 -19.67 16.88
N HIS A 61 -4.44 -18.63 16.58
CA HIS A 61 -4.86 -17.25 16.81
C HIS A 61 -6.12 -16.94 15.97
N PRO A 62 -7.10 -16.17 16.47
CA PRO A 62 -8.33 -15.85 15.74
C PRO A 62 -8.10 -15.31 14.31
N VAL A 63 -7.10 -14.44 14.13
CA VAL A 63 -6.70 -13.90 12.81
C VAL A 63 -6.30 -15.02 11.84
N ASN A 64 -5.54 -16.01 12.33
CA ASN A 64 -5.01 -17.11 11.52
C ASN A 64 -6.02 -18.24 11.30
N ARG A 65 -7.07 -18.34 12.13
CA ARG A 65 -8.11 -19.35 11.99
C ARG A 65 -9.09 -19.07 10.86
N TYR A 66 -9.36 -17.80 10.56
CA TYR A 66 -10.44 -17.42 9.65
C TYR A 66 -10.18 -17.88 8.20
N TYR A 67 -9.04 -17.49 7.61
CA TYR A 67 -8.62 -17.97 6.29
C TYR A 67 -7.68 -19.18 6.35
N GLY A 68 -7.34 -19.65 7.56
CA GLY A 68 -6.28 -20.63 7.77
C GLY A 68 -4.90 -20.05 7.49
N VAL A 69 -3.91 -20.93 7.49
CA VAL A 69 -2.50 -20.57 7.21
C VAL A 69 -1.89 -21.61 6.27
N PRO A 70 -0.76 -21.30 5.60
CA PRO A 70 -0.03 -22.23 4.76
C PRO A 70 0.31 -23.57 5.46
N ALA A 71 0.48 -24.64 4.68
CA ALA A 71 0.70 -25.99 5.21
C ALA A 71 1.90 -26.06 6.18
N ASN A 72 3.04 -25.53 5.77
CA ASN A 72 4.30 -25.43 6.51
C ASN A 72 4.43 -24.11 7.30
N PHE A 73 3.31 -23.58 7.81
CA PHE A 73 3.31 -22.37 8.62
C PHE A 73 4.14 -22.57 9.89
N GLU A 74 5.10 -21.67 10.07
CA GLU A 74 6.05 -21.58 11.18
C GLU A 74 5.92 -20.18 11.78
N VAL A 75 5.75 -20.04 13.09
CA VAL A 75 5.64 -18.71 13.71
C VAL A 75 7.02 -18.05 13.74
N LEU A 76 7.12 -16.80 13.30
CA LEU A 76 8.31 -15.99 13.50
C LEU A 76 8.16 -15.17 14.77
N GLU A 77 8.95 -15.50 15.78
CA GLU A 77 8.97 -14.78 17.04
C GLU A 77 9.72 -13.44 16.90
N LEU A 78 9.02 -12.36 17.22
CA LEU A 78 9.57 -11.01 17.32
C LEU A 78 9.63 -10.59 18.79
N GLY A 79 10.81 -10.15 19.23
CA GLY A 79 11.02 -9.59 20.56
C GLY A 79 10.73 -8.09 20.60
N LEU A 80 10.66 -7.52 21.80
CA LEU A 80 10.49 -6.06 21.97
C LEU A 80 11.61 -5.26 21.29
N SER A 81 12.84 -5.78 21.24
CA SER A 81 13.97 -5.17 20.56
C SER A 81 13.88 -5.19 19.03
N ASP A 82 12.97 -5.99 18.46
CA ASP A 82 12.72 -6.03 17.03
C ASP A 82 11.78 -4.91 16.57
N ILE A 83 11.13 -4.20 17.51
CA ILE A 83 10.13 -3.17 17.24
C ILE A 83 10.63 -1.80 17.70
N GLN A 84 10.55 -0.82 16.81
CA GLN A 84 10.78 0.59 17.09
C GLN A 84 9.46 1.35 17.07
N ARG A 85 9.27 2.22 18.07
CA ARG A 85 8.10 3.08 18.19
C ARG A 85 8.51 4.54 18.26
N SER A 86 7.83 5.38 17.51
CA SER A 86 7.96 6.83 17.52
C SER A 86 6.57 7.45 17.68
N GLU A 87 6.27 7.97 18.87
CA GLU A 87 4.95 8.56 19.17
C GLU A 87 4.69 9.84 18.39
N SER A 88 5.75 10.62 18.13
CA SER A 88 5.71 11.91 17.43
C SER A 88 6.29 11.78 16.01
N HIS A 89 5.96 10.71 15.29
CA HIS A 89 6.46 10.52 13.92
C HIS A 89 5.93 11.59 12.96
N LEU A 90 4.67 12.00 13.13
CA LEU A 90 4.10 13.20 12.51
C LEU A 90 3.56 14.11 13.60
N GLU A 91 3.97 15.37 13.57
CA GLU A 91 3.61 16.37 14.56
C GLU A 91 2.11 16.70 14.56
N GLN A 92 1.64 17.24 15.68
CA GLN A 92 0.28 17.74 15.82
C GLN A 92 -0.02 18.77 14.73
N GLY A 93 -1.16 18.64 14.05
CA GLY A 93 -1.58 19.52 12.96
C GLY A 93 -0.88 19.28 11.62
N ALA A 94 -0.09 18.20 11.48
CA ALA A 94 0.60 17.88 10.24
C ALA A 94 -0.34 17.83 9.03
N ILE A 95 0.14 18.37 7.91
CA ILE A 95 -0.52 18.36 6.60
C ILE A 95 0.40 17.63 5.63
N LEU A 96 -0.08 16.52 5.09
CA LEU A 96 0.57 15.79 4.02
C LEU A 96 -0.18 16.07 2.73
N ALA A 97 0.38 16.94 1.90
CA ALA A 97 -0.23 17.35 0.64
C ALA A 97 0.65 16.94 -0.54
N SER A 98 -0.01 16.55 -1.62
CA SER A 98 0.68 16.24 -2.87
C SER A 98 1.18 17.52 -3.54
N PRO A 99 2.19 17.42 -4.42
CA PRO A 99 2.77 18.59 -5.09
C PRO A 99 1.76 19.43 -5.89
N GLY A 100 1.61 20.71 -5.57
CA GLY A 100 0.64 21.62 -6.20
C GLY A 100 -0.72 21.65 -5.50
N VAL A 101 -0.83 21.06 -4.31
CA VAL A 101 -1.95 21.22 -3.39
C VAL A 101 -1.49 22.10 -2.23
N ASP A 102 -2.04 23.30 -2.15
CA ASP A 102 -1.66 24.31 -1.16
C ASP A 102 -2.87 24.74 -0.35
N GLU A 103 -2.67 25.05 0.93
CA GLU A 103 -3.74 25.58 1.77
C GLU A 103 -4.17 26.97 1.27
N THR A 104 -5.48 27.20 1.22
CA THR A 104 -6.07 28.45 0.78
C THR A 104 -7.19 28.88 1.73
N LYS A 105 -7.52 30.17 1.72
CA LYS A 105 -8.65 30.69 2.51
C LYS A 105 -9.96 30.51 1.74
N PRO A 106 -11.07 30.17 2.42
CA PRO A 106 -12.39 30.13 1.81
C PRO A 106 -12.74 31.47 1.14
N GLY A 107 -13.28 31.43 -0.08
CA GLY A 107 -13.82 32.61 -0.77
C GLY A 107 -12.86 33.41 -1.67
N LEU A 108 -11.62 32.97 -1.85
CA LEU A 108 -10.60 33.68 -2.64
C LEU A 108 -10.64 33.42 -4.17
N GLY A 109 -11.77 32.96 -4.72
CA GLY A 109 -11.94 32.72 -6.15
C GLY A 109 -11.04 31.62 -6.74
N ALA A 110 -10.36 30.84 -5.89
CA ALA A 110 -9.58 29.70 -6.34
C ALA A 110 -10.52 28.60 -6.87
N GLU A 111 -10.23 28.10 -8.07
CA GLU A 111 -10.88 26.92 -8.61
C GLU A 111 -10.29 25.66 -7.96
N ASN A 112 -11.00 24.53 -8.00
CA ASN A 112 -10.48 23.22 -7.57
C ASN A 112 -10.12 23.13 -6.07
N ILE A 113 -11.01 23.63 -5.21
CA ILE A 113 -10.81 23.63 -3.75
C ILE A 113 -11.35 22.35 -3.11
N VAL A 114 -10.49 21.64 -2.38
CA VAL A 114 -10.86 20.55 -1.47
C VAL A 114 -10.93 21.10 -0.05
N THR A 115 -12.09 21.00 0.60
CA THR A 115 -12.24 21.42 2.01
C THR A 115 -12.38 20.19 2.90
N ILE A 116 -11.48 20.06 3.87
CA ILE A 116 -11.41 18.93 4.81
C ILE A 116 -11.21 19.42 6.24
N GLY A 117 -11.76 18.70 7.20
CA GLY A 117 -11.58 19.01 8.61
C GLY A 117 -12.03 17.85 9.49
N ALA A 118 -11.18 17.43 10.43
CA ALA A 118 -11.55 16.44 11.44
C ALA A 118 -12.18 17.10 12.68
N ARG A 119 -11.78 18.36 12.96
CA ARG A 119 -12.38 19.26 13.94
C ARG A 119 -12.51 20.64 13.29
N ARG A 120 -13.56 21.39 13.64
CA ARG A 120 -13.70 22.76 13.17
C ARG A 120 -12.55 23.64 13.71
N PRO A 121 -12.08 24.64 12.95
CA PRO A 121 -12.54 25.03 11.61
C PRO A 121 -12.05 24.05 10.52
N ASP A 122 -12.87 23.83 9.50
CA ASP A 122 -12.45 23.10 8.30
C ASP A 122 -11.38 23.91 7.56
N ARG A 123 -10.45 23.22 6.90
CA ARG A 123 -9.34 23.81 6.13
C ARG A 123 -9.56 23.56 4.65
N SER A 124 -9.22 24.54 3.82
CA SER A 124 -9.41 24.49 2.38
C SER A 124 -8.06 24.40 1.66
N PHE A 125 -8.00 23.59 0.60
CA PHE A 125 -6.79 23.35 -0.17
C PHE A 125 -7.09 23.50 -1.65
N ALA A 126 -6.33 24.34 -2.36
CA ALA A 126 -6.46 24.51 -3.80
C ALA A 126 -5.53 23.53 -4.53
N CYS A 127 -6.04 22.85 -5.56
CA CYS A 127 -5.24 21.99 -6.43
C CYS A 127 -4.96 22.68 -7.77
N THR A 128 -3.67 22.89 -8.06
CA THR A 128 -3.21 23.52 -9.31
C THR A 128 -2.99 22.52 -10.45
N LYS A 129 -3.03 21.22 -10.17
CA LYS A 129 -2.82 20.14 -11.12
C LYS A 129 -4.13 19.42 -11.45
N ASP A 130 -4.09 18.54 -12.46
CA ASP A 130 -5.24 17.72 -12.86
C ASP A 130 -5.64 16.68 -11.80
N ALA A 131 -4.75 16.37 -10.85
CA ALA A 131 -5.01 15.51 -9.70
C ALA A 131 -4.19 15.94 -8.49
N GLY A 132 -4.74 15.76 -7.29
CA GLY A 132 -4.06 16.05 -6.04
C GLY A 132 -4.72 15.40 -4.84
N ALA A 133 -3.96 15.21 -3.77
CA ALA A 133 -4.44 14.65 -2.51
C ALA A 133 -3.89 15.41 -1.31
N VAL A 134 -4.66 15.40 -0.22
CA VAL A 134 -4.26 15.98 1.06
C VAL A 134 -4.75 15.10 2.21
N LEU A 135 -3.92 14.97 3.24
CA LEU A 135 -4.22 14.33 4.51
C LEU A 135 -3.83 15.29 5.64
N LEU A 136 -4.81 15.62 6.47
CA LEU A 136 -4.68 16.42 7.69
C LEU A 136 -4.70 15.50 8.90
N LEU A 137 -3.74 15.67 9.81
CA LEU A 137 -3.58 14.90 11.04
C LEU A 137 -3.61 15.84 12.26
N PRO A 138 -4.81 16.22 12.77
CA PRO A 138 -4.91 17.19 13.84
C PRO A 138 -4.14 16.80 15.10
N GLU A 139 -4.18 15.54 15.53
CA GLU A 139 -3.44 15.03 16.70
C GLU A 139 -2.07 14.41 16.34
N GLY A 140 -1.60 14.61 15.11
CA GLY A 140 -0.37 13.98 14.63
C GLY A 140 -0.53 12.48 14.37
N ALA A 141 0.58 11.74 14.30
CA ALA A 141 0.56 10.30 14.13
C ALA A 141 1.77 9.61 14.76
N ALA A 142 1.51 8.47 15.38
CA ALA A 142 2.52 7.56 15.90
C ALA A 142 2.91 6.54 14.83
N ARG A 143 4.16 6.09 14.88
CA ARG A 143 4.70 5.07 13.98
C ARG A 143 5.27 3.91 14.78
N VAL A 144 4.91 2.70 14.38
CA VAL A 144 5.47 1.45 14.89
C VAL A 144 6.01 0.68 13.71
N GLU A 145 7.29 0.33 13.75
CA GLU A 145 7.95 -0.39 12.68
C GLU A 145 8.97 -1.38 13.21
N LEU A 146 9.46 -2.25 12.33
CA LEU A 146 10.59 -3.13 12.64
C LEU A 146 11.91 -2.38 12.57
N THR A 147 12.83 -2.75 13.46
CA THR A 147 14.24 -2.35 13.36
C THR A 147 14.90 -2.94 12.10
N ASP A 148 16.00 -2.35 11.65
CA ASP A 148 16.72 -2.83 10.46
C ASP A 148 17.15 -4.30 10.56
N ARG A 149 17.59 -4.72 11.75
CA ARG A 149 17.93 -6.13 12.02
C ARG A 149 16.72 -7.05 11.86
N ALA A 150 15.56 -6.64 12.38
CA ALA A 150 14.33 -7.41 12.28
C ALA A 150 13.77 -7.44 10.85
N GLN A 151 13.92 -6.34 10.09
CA GLN A 151 13.59 -6.29 8.66
C GLN A 151 14.33 -7.37 7.86
N HIS A 152 15.64 -7.56 8.11
CA HIS A 152 16.41 -8.62 7.45
C HIS A 152 15.91 -10.03 7.83
N ARG A 153 15.60 -10.26 9.11
CA ARG A 153 15.02 -11.54 9.55
C ARG A 153 13.67 -11.84 8.89
N ILE A 154 12.78 -10.86 8.79
CA ILE A 154 11.49 -11.02 8.11
C ILE A 154 11.68 -11.24 6.62
N HIS A 155 12.63 -10.54 6.00
CA HIS A 155 12.97 -10.76 4.59
C HIS A 155 13.33 -12.22 4.34
N ASP A 156 14.26 -12.77 5.12
CA ASP A 156 14.72 -14.16 4.95
C ASP A 156 13.60 -15.17 5.22
N TYR A 157 12.79 -14.92 6.26
CA TYR A 157 11.60 -15.70 6.54
C TYR A 157 10.61 -15.68 5.36
N CYS A 158 10.26 -14.50 4.84
CA CYS A 158 9.34 -14.38 3.72
C CYS A 158 9.87 -15.09 2.48
N VAL A 159 11.17 -14.97 2.16
CA VAL A 159 11.80 -15.67 1.03
C VAL A 159 11.72 -17.19 1.20
N LYS A 160 11.98 -17.71 2.40
CA LYS A 160 11.85 -19.14 2.72
C LYS A 160 10.42 -19.63 2.48
N HIS A 161 9.42 -18.82 2.79
CA HIS A 161 8.01 -19.25 2.79
C HIS A 161 7.19 -18.82 1.55
N ILE A 162 7.67 -17.90 0.71
CA ILE A 162 6.87 -17.32 -0.40
C ILE A 162 6.35 -18.37 -1.38
N GLY A 163 7.11 -19.44 -1.62
CA GLY A 163 6.66 -20.56 -2.46
C GLY A 163 5.46 -21.31 -1.88
N SER A 164 5.47 -21.53 -0.56
CA SER A 164 4.33 -22.16 0.14
C SER A 164 3.12 -21.23 0.25
N TRP A 165 3.34 -19.93 0.37
CA TRP A 165 2.27 -18.92 0.37
C TRP A 165 1.58 -18.88 -0.99
N ALA A 166 2.35 -18.99 -2.07
CA ALA A 166 1.81 -19.08 -3.43
C ALA A 166 0.94 -20.33 -3.65
N ALA A 167 1.30 -21.47 -3.06
CA ALA A 167 0.48 -22.68 -3.08
C ALA A 167 -0.79 -22.49 -2.24
N TYR A 168 -0.65 -21.98 -1.01
CA TYR A 168 -1.76 -21.66 -0.11
C TYR A 168 -2.81 -20.77 -0.76
N LEU A 169 -2.41 -19.69 -1.44
CA LEU A 169 -3.34 -18.81 -2.15
C LEU A 169 -4.09 -19.51 -3.28
N ARG A 170 -3.41 -20.41 -4.00
CA ARG A 170 -4.00 -21.16 -5.12
C ARG A 170 -5.03 -22.19 -4.64
N GLU A 171 -4.76 -22.81 -3.50
CA GLU A 171 -5.54 -23.90 -2.91
C GLU A 171 -6.62 -23.41 -1.93
N GLY A 172 -6.59 -22.12 -1.56
CA GLY A 172 -7.50 -21.51 -0.60
C GLY A 172 -8.98 -21.55 -1.02
N ARG A 173 -9.86 -21.56 -0.01
CA ARG A 173 -11.33 -21.70 -0.15
C ARG A 173 -11.99 -20.67 -1.07
N GLU A 174 -11.39 -19.49 -1.24
CA GLU A 174 -11.90 -18.41 -2.10
C GLU A 174 -11.29 -18.39 -3.52
N ARG A 175 -10.45 -19.37 -3.92
CA ARG A 175 -9.76 -19.38 -5.23
C ARG A 175 -9.13 -18.03 -5.56
N LEU A 176 -8.29 -17.53 -4.64
CA LEU A 176 -7.46 -16.36 -4.91
C LEU A 176 -6.54 -16.71 -6.10
N MET A 177 -6.69 -15.98 -7.20
CA MET A 177 -5.97 -16.22 -8.45
C MET A 177 -4.45 -16.22 -8.25
N PRO A 178 -3.66 -17.08 -8.95
CA PRO A 178 -2.20 -17.11 -8.85
C PRO A 178 -1.48 -15.77 -9.09
N GLU A 179 -2.12 -14.85 -9.81
CA GLU A 179 -1.67 -13.47 -10.01
C GLU A 179 -1.50 -12.71 -8.68
N LEU A 180 -2.28 -13.05 -7.63
CA LEU A 180 -2.30 -12.38 -6.32
C LEU A 180 -1.01 -12.51 -5.51
N VAL A 181 -0.16 -13.51 -5.79
CA VAL A 181 1.15 -13.62 -5.11
C VAL A 181 2.00 -12.37 -5.37
N GLN A 182 1.88 -11.78 -6.57
CA GLN A 182 2.59 -10.53 -6.92
C GLN A 182 1.98 -9.29 -6.25
N HIS A 183 0.83 -9.45 -5.59
CA HIS A 183 0.09 -8.40 -4.90
C HIS A 183 0.04 -8.61 -3.38
N LEU A 184 0.65 -9.68 -2.87
CA LEU A 184 0.77 -9.90 -1.44
C LEU A 184 1.65 -8.83 -0.81
N LEU A 185 1.10 -8.18 0.21
CA LEU A 185 1.78 -7.24 1.08
C LEU A 185 2.10 -7.92 2.39
N VAL A 186 3.32 -7.71 2.86
CA VAL A 186 3.73 -8.04 4.23
C VAL A 186 3.83 -6.75 5.01
N VAL A 187 3.04 -6.61 6.08
CA VAL A 187 3.08 -5.46 6.97
C VAL A 187 4.32 -5.53 7.86
N THR A 188 5.22 -4.58 7.67
CA THR A 188 6.47 -4.41 8.46
C THR A 188 6.40 -3.23 9.42
N GLY A 189 5.28 -2.52 9.43
CA GLY A 189 4.96 -1.46 10.36
C GLY A 189 3.73 -0.68 9.94
N VAL A 190 3.33 0.26 10.78
CA VAL A 190 2.10 1.04 10.64
C VAL A 190 2.32 2.46 11.13
N VAL A 191 1.60 3.40 10.53
CA VAL A 191 1.44 4.77 11.05
C VAL A 191 -0.01 4.95 11.44
N LYS A 192 -0.26 5.27 12.70
CA LYS A 192 -1.59 5.37 13.30
C LYS A 192 -1.87 6.78 13.77
N SER A 193 -3.10 7.23 13.57
CA SER A 193 -3.58 8.50 14.10
C SER A 193 -5.00 8.33 14.64
N SER A 194 -5.27 9.01 15.74
CA SER A 194 -6.60 9.05 16.37
C SER A 194 -7.57 9.98 15.65
N THR A 195 -7.07 10.94 14.88
CA THR A 195 -7.87 11.92 14.13
C THR A 195 -7.28 12.19 12.77
N TRP A 196 -8.10 12.17 11.74
CA TRP A 196 -7.64 12.46 10.39
C TRP A 196 -8.77 13.01 9.53
N ALA A 197 -8.41 13.83 8.56
CA ALA A 197 -9.27 14.20 7.46
C ALA A 197 -8.49 14.13 6.16
N LYS A 198 -9.08 13.58 5.11
CA LYS A 198 -8.41 13.41 3.82
C LYS A 198 -9.29 13.86 2.68
N GLY A 199 -8.64 14.28 1.61
CA GLY A 199 -9.33 14.78 0.45
C GLY A 199 -8.55 14.51 -0.82
N VAL A 200 -9.29 14.31 -1.91
CA VAL A 200 -8.75 14.13 -3.26
C VAL A 200 -9.46 15.09 -4.19
N TYR A 201 -8.68 15.68 -5.09
CA TYR A 201 -9.15 16.37 -6.27
C TYR A 201 -8.70 15.59 -7.52
N ALA A 202 -9.61 15.41 -8.47
CA ALA A 202 -9.30 14.90 -9.80
C ALA A 202 -10.18 15.59 -10.84
N LYS A 203 -9.58 16.31 -11.79
CA LYS A 203 -10.27 17.11 -12.81
C LYS A 203 -11.26 16.29 -13.65
N ASN A 204 -10.88 15.06 -13.99
CA ASN A 204 -11.70 14.10 -14.72
C ASN A 204 -11.90 12.84 -13.87
N PRO A 205 -12.82 12.84 -12.88
CA PRO A 205 -13.08 11.64 -12.12
C PRO A 205 -13.70 10.58 -13.07
N PRO A 206 -13.18 9.35 -13.14
CA PRO A 206 -13.79 8.29 -13.93
C PRO A 206 -15.24 8.07 -13.52
N PRO A 207 -16.13 7.69 -14.46
CA PRO A 207 -17.49 7.31 -14.14
C PRO A 207 -17.47 6.13 -13.16
N ASP A 208 -18.18 6.30 -12.05
CA ASP A 208 -18.25 5.34 -10.95
C ASP A 208 -18.95 4.05 -11.42
N PRO A 209 -18.31 2.86 -11.36
CA PRO A 209 -18.95 1.64 -11.82
C PRO A 209 -20.10 1.15 -10.93
N GLU A 210 -20.23 1.63 -9.70
CA GLU A 210 -21.33 1.23 -8.80
C GLU A 210 -21.86 2.42 -7.98
N ARG A 211 -22.68 3.24 -8.65
CA ARG A 211 -23.71 4.00 -7.94
C ARG A 211 -24.62 2.97 -7.23
N GLU A 212 -24.65 3.00 -5.90
CA GLU A 212 -25.71 2.50 -4.99
C GLU A 212 -25.38 1.37 -4.00
N HIS A 213 -24.25 0.65 -4.05
CA HIS A 213 -24.05 -0.51 -3.15
C HIS A 213 -22.92 -0.41 -2.11
N LEU A 214 -22.06 0.60 -2.16
CA LEU A 214 -20.97 0.78 -1.19
C LEU A 214 -21.33 1.64 0.04
N TRP A 215 -22.60 2.03 0.17
CA TRP A 215 -23.07 2.98 1.19
C TRP A 215 -23.37 2.34 2.56
N THR A 216 -23.44 1.01 2.66
CA THR A 216 -24.02 0.29 3.81
C THR A 216 -23.01 -0.29 4.81
N LEU A 217 -21.70 -0.10 4.63
CA LEU A 217 -20.67 -0.65 5.54
C LEU A 217 -19.81 0.41 6.26
N LEU A 218 -20.20 1.68 6.23
CA LEU A 218 -19.45 2.73 6.94
C LEU A 218 -19.92 2.85 8.40
N PRO A 219 -19.01 2.81 9.38
CA PRO A 219 -19.32 3.19 10.77
C PRO A 219 -19.94 4.59 10.83
N THR A 220 -20.88 4.81 11.76
CA THR A 220 -21.61 6.08 11.98
C THR A 220 -20.71 7.30 12.27
N CYS A 221 -19.41 7.10 12.48
CA CYS A 221 -18.42 8.16 12.74
C CYS A 221 -17.73 8.73 11.49
N LEU A 222 -17.94 8.12 10.32
CA LEU A 222 -17.37 8.58 9.05
C LEU A 222 -18.40 9.42 8.30
N GLN A 223 -18.06 10.68 8.01
CA GLN A 223 -18.82 11.52 7.10
C GLN A 223 -18.06 11.65 5.79
N ARG A 224 -18.73 11.32 4.68
CA ARG A 224 -18.20 11.43 3.33
C ARG A 224 -19.03 12.44 2.54
N THR A 225 -18.37 13.46 2.01
CA THR A 225 -18.99 14.46 1.14
C THR A 225 -18.40 14.31 -0.26
N ARG A 226 -19.27 14.10 -1.26
CA ARG A 226 -18.88 14.07 -2.67
C ARG A 226 -19.54 15.23 -3.39
N LEU A 227 -18.74 16.14 -3.93
CA LEU A 227 -19.20 17.27 -4.74
C LEU A 227 -18.34 17.31 -6.02
N GLY A 228 -18.82 16.66 -7.09
CA GLY A 228 -18.11 16.67 -8.39
C GLY A 228 -16.71 16.02 -8.35
N PRO A 229 -15.63 16.71 -8.77
CA PRO A 229 -14.25 16.19 -8.83
C PRO A 229 -13.59 15.98 -7.46
N ILE A 230 -14.32 16.23 -6.36
CA ILE A 230 -13.81 16.25 -5.00
C ILE A 230 -14.43 15.11 -4.19
N VAL A 231 -13.57 14.39 -3.46
CA VAL A 231 -13.98 13.42 -2.44
C VAL A 231 -13.28 13.78 -1.14
N ALA A 232 -14.05 14.03 -0.08
CA ALA A 232 -13.55 14.32 1.27
C ALA A 232 -14.11 13.31 2.29
N GLU A 233 -13.24 12.83 3.17
CA GLU A 233 -13.57 11.91 4.27
C GLU A 233 -12.92 12.39 5.57
N ARG A 234 -13.61 12.16 6.69
CA ARG A 234 -13.07 12.48 8.03
C ARG A 234 -13.41 11.40 9.05
N ALA A 235 -12.50 11.19 9.99
CA ALA A 235 -12.78 10.53 11.26
C ALA A 235 -12.65 11.55 12.40
N VAL A 236 -13.72 11.69 13.17
CA VAL A 236 -13.75 12.43 14.43
C VAL A 236 -13.68 11.42 15.57
N PRO A 237 -12.99 11.69 16.69
CA PRO A 237 -13.11 10.85 17.87
C PRO A 237 -14.59 10.78 18.26
N CYS A 238 -15.17 9.59 18.24
CA CYS A 238 -16.40 9.38 19.00
C CYS A 238 -16.03 9.52 20.47
N GLY A 239 -16.83 10.27 21.23
CA GLY A 239 -16.64 10.38 22.67
C GLY A 239 -16.57 9.00 23.35
N PRO A 240 -16.11 8.93 24.60
CA PRO A 240 -15.88 7.68 25.34
C PRO A 240 -17.10 6.76 25.46
N GLY A 241 -18.30 7.24 25.11
CA GLY A 241 -19.58 6.53 25.24
C GLY A 241 -19.85 5.42 24.23
N THR A 242 -19.09 5.28 23.12
CA THR A 242 -19.35 4.20 22.14
C THR A 242 -18.28 3.11 22.09
N TYR A 243 -17.03 3.36 22.51
CA TYR A 243 -15.94 2.38 22.36
C TYR A 243 -14.93 2.32 23.52
N GLY A 244 -15.30 2.82 24.71
CA GLY A 244 -14.42 2.77 25.88
C GLY A 244 -13.38 3.91 25.93
N PRO A 245 -12.42 3.86 26.86
CA PRO A 245 -11.60 5.01 27.24
C PRO A 245 -10.47 5.39 26.26
N PHE A 246 -10.25 4.62 25.18
CA PHE A 246 -9.11 4.82 24.28
C PHE A 246 -9.55 5.43 22.92
N PRO A 247 -8.79 6.39 22.36
CA PRO A 247 -8.97 6.85 20.99
C PRO A 247 -8.81 5.67 20.01
N ARG A 248 -9.61 5.61 18.94
CA ARG A 248 -9.37 4.66 17.85
C ARG A 248 -8.14 5.10 17.05
N ASP A 249 -6.98 4.54 17.38
CA ASP A 249 -5.76 4.69 16.59
C ASP A 249 -5.93 4.01 15.23
N SER A 250 -6.38 4.78 14.25
CA SER A 250 -6.65 4.32 12.90
C SER A 250 -5.36 4.34 12.08
N CYS A 251 -5.04 3.22 11.43
CA CYS A 251 -3.87 3.18 10.54
C CYS A 251 -4.09 4.08 9.33
N VAL A 252 -3.29 5.13 9.18
CA VAL A 252 -3.31 6.04 8.03
C VAL A 252 -2.28 5.64 6.96
N PHE A 253 -1.19 4.98 7.37
CA PHE A 253 -0.23 4.36 6.45
C PHE A 253 0.15 2.95 6.90
N ILE A 254 0.46 2.09 5.92
CA ILE A 254 1.11 0.81 6.12
C ILE A 254 2.55 0.91 5.63
N LEU A 255 3.48 0.36 6.40
CA LEU A 255 4.80 0.03 5.91
C LEU A 255 4.76 -1.41 5.41
N GLU A 256 5.05 -1.59 4.14
CA GLU A 256 4.96 -2.90 3.49
C GLU A 256 6.29 -3.32 2.88
N SER A 257 6.45 -4.64 2.79
CA SER A 257 7.38 -5.33 1.89
C SER A 257 6.59 -6.15 0.88
N ARG A 258 7.08 -6.21 -0.36
CA ARG A 258 6.48 -6.94 -1.47
C ARG A 258 7.48 -7.80 -2.20
N PHE A 259 6.96 -8.84 -2.84
CA PHE A 259 7.73 -9.85 -3.54
C PHE A 259 7.23 -9.96 -4.97
N LYS A 260 8.15 -9.96 -5.93
CA LYS A 260 7.84 -10.21 -7.35
C LYS A 260 8.68 -11.34 -7.89
N ILE A 261 8.04 -12.41 -8.33
CA ILE A 261 8.69 -13.57 -8.91
C ILE A 261 8.85 -13.36 -10.43
N ARG A 262 10.06 -13.58 -10.95
CA ARG A 262 10.37 -13.60 -12.38
C ARG A 262 9.67 -14.80 -13.01
N ARG A 263 8.69 -14.56 -13.88
CA ARG A 263 8.06 -15.61 -14.67
C ARG A 263 9.06 -16.13 -15.71
N SER A 264 9.31 -17.44 -15.75
CA SER A 264 10.05 -18.05 -16.86
C SER A 264 9.09 -18.42 -18.00
N LEU A 265 9.60 -18.51 -19.24
CA LEU A 265 8.80 -18.99 -20.39
C LEU A 265 8.22 -20.40 -20.17
N ARG A 266 8.82 -21.22 -19.28
CA ARG A 266 8.33 -22.58 -18.99
C ARG A 266 7.13 -22.60 -18.05
N ASP A 267 6.97 -21.59 -17.18
CA ASP A 267 5.84 -21.49 -16.25
C ASP A 267 4.52 -21.19 -16.96
N VAL A 268 4.58 -20.63 -18.18
CA VAL A 268 3.43 -20.41 -19.06
C VAL A 268 2.90 -21.73 -19.65
N CYS A 269 3.71 -22.78 -19.72
CA CYS A 269 3.36 -24.05 -20.36
C CYS A 269 2.73 -25.10 -19.43
N ILE A 270 2.74 -24.91 -18.10
CA ILE A 270 2.22 -25.91 -17.15
C ILE A 270 0.67 -25.92 -17.06
N SER A 271 -0.02 -24.95 -17.67
CA SER A 271 -1.50 -24.99 -17.78
C SER A 271 -2.04 -25.96 -18.86
N ARG A 272 -1.19 -26.68 -19.59
CA ARG A 272 -1.61 -27.72 -20.55
C ARG A 272 -1.72 -29.11 -19.89
N ILE A 273 -2.66 -29.29 -18.97
CA ILE A 273 -3.24 -30.63 -18.77
C ILE A 273 -4.35 -30.77 -19.81
N LYS A 274 -4.02 -31.46 -20.91
CA LYS A 274 -4.95 -31.80 -21.99
C LYS A 274 -5.98 -32.81 -21.47
N GLY A 275 -7.21 -32.34 -21.21
CA GLY A 275 -8.39 -33.21 -21.27
C GLY A 275 -8.85 -33.34 -22.73
N PRO A 276 -9.20 -34.54 -23.22
CA PRO A 276 -9.71 -34.71 -24.58
C PRO A 276 -11.12 -34.10 -24.66
N GLY A 277 -11.21 -32.85 -25.13
CA GLY A 277 -12.49 -32.16 -25.31
C GLY A 277 -12.45 -30.63 -25.34
N SER A 278 -11.31 -29.95 -25.15
CA SER A 278 -11.29 -28.48 -25.16
C SER A 278 -11.44 -27.91 -26.58
N PRO A 279 -12.27 -26.86 -26.79
CA PRO A 279 -12.41 -26.21 -28.10
C PRO A 279 -11.05 -25.72 -28.60
N ARG A 280 -10.77 -26.00 -29.88
CA ARG A 280 -9.64 -25.39 -30.60
C ARG A 280 -9.97 -23.91 -30.80
N ASN A 281 -8.97 -23.05 -30.59
CA ASN A 281 -9.01 -21.58 -30.62
C ASN A 281 -9.53 -20.90 -29.36
N VAL A 282 -8.61 -20.68 -28.41
CA VAL A 282 -8.64 -19.48 -27.59
C VAL A 282 -7.38 -18.72 -27.93
N ASP A 283 -7.55 -17.62 -28.67
CA ASP A 283 -6.47 -16.69 -28.97
C ASP A 283 -5.77 -16.25 -27.68
N PHE A 284 -4.46 -16.15 -27.80
CA PHE A 284 -3.50 -15.80 -26.79
C PHE A 284 -3.78 -14.37 -26.26
N LEU A 285 -4.63 -14.25 -25.24
CA LEU A 285 -4.87 -12.99 -24.54
C LEU A 285 -3.73 -12.74 -23.54
N MET A 286 -2.80 -11.89 -23.97
CA MET A 286 -1.82 -11.18 -23.15
C MET A 286 -2.45 -10.62 -21.85
N THR A 287 -1.69 -10.72 -20.75
CA THR A 287 -1.68 -9.79 -19.61
C THR A 287 -3.04 -9.25 -19.14
N GLY A 288 -3.80 -10.07 -18.43
CA GLY A 288 -4.93 -9.62 -17.61
C GLY A 288 -4.58 -9.63 -16.12
N GLY A 289 -3.41 -9.09 -15.76
CA GLY A 289 -3.06 -8.87 -14.36
C GLY A 289 -3.97 -7.80 -13.75
N TRP A 290 -3.97 -7.69 -12.42
CA TRP A 290 -4.53 -6.51 -11.76
C TRP A 290 -3.63 -5.31 -12.08
N GLU A 291 -3.72 -4.80 -13.31
CA GLU A 291 -3.17 -3.52 -13.70
C GLU A 291 -4.07 -2.47 -13.06
N SER A 292 -3.77 -2.15 -11.80
CA SER A 292 -4.17 -0.86 -11.30
C SER A 292 -3.50 0.16 -12.21
N ASN A 293 -4.29 0.97 -12.91
CA ASN A 293 -3.80 2.14 -13.63
C ASN A 293 -3.17 3.19 -12.69
N CYS A 294 -3.03 2.87 -11.39
CA CYS A 294 -2.34 3.71 -10.43
C CYS A 294 -0.83 3.43 -10.44
N HIS A 295 -0.02 4.47 -10.60
CA HIS A 295 1.43 4.38 -10.46
C HIS A 295 1.82 3.92 -9.06
N ASP A 296 2.47 2.75 -8.99
CA ASP A 296 2.97 2.17 -7.75
C ASP A 296 4.51 2.18 -7.77
N ALA A 297 5.11 3.11 -7.03
CA ALA A 297 6.56 3.32 -7.05
C ALA A 297 7.35 2.10 -6.56
N VAL A 298 6.81 1.32 -5.61
CA VAL A 298 7.48 0.09 -5.15
C VAL A 298 7.35 -1.02 -6.20
N GLN A 299 6.25 -1.06 -6.97
CA GLN A 299 6.17 -1.95 -8.13
C GLN A 299 7.24 -1.62 -9.19
N GLU A 300 7.51 -0.34 -9.41
CA GLU A 300 8.58 0.12 -10.30
C GLU A 300 9.97 -0.27 -9.78
N ILE A 301 10.19 -0.24 -8.47
CA ILE A 301 11.44 -0.77 -7.85
C ILE A 301 11.56 -2.28 -8.09
N LEU A 302 10.51 -3.07 -7.87
CA LEU A 302 10.50 -4.51 -8.11
C LEU A 302 10.79 -4.83 -9.60
N ASN A 303 10.18 -4.06 -10.51
CA ASN A 303 10.44 -4.17 -11.95
C ASN A 303 11.90 -3.86 -12.30
N TYR A 304 12.46 -2.82 -11.69
CA TYR A 304 13.85 -2.43 -11.87
C TYR A 304 14.81 -3.55 -11.42
N ILE A 305 14.61 -4.10 -10.22
CA ILE A 305 15.42 -5.20 -9.69
C ILE A 305 15.43 -6.40 -10.64
N LEU A 306 14.25 -6.86 -11.09
CA LEU A 306 14.17 -7.99 -12.02
C LEU A 306 14.76 -7.65 -13.40
N LYS A 307 14.65 -6.41 -13.86
CA LYS A 307 15.17 -6.02 -15.17
C LYS A 307 16.70 -5.96 -15.20
N TYR A 308 17.33 -5.50 -14.12
CA TYR A 308 18.76 -5.17 -14.08
C TYR A 308 19.60 -6.12 -13.21
N SER A 309 19.05 -7.26 -12.81
CA SER A 309 19.78 -8.30 -12.08
C SER A 309 19.46 -9.70 -12.59
N SER A 310 20.24 -10.69 -12.12
CA SER A 310 19.98 -12.11 -12.34
C SER A 310 18.98 -12.72 -11.34
N ALA A 311 18.38 -11.90 -10.47
CA ALA A 311 17.46 -12.38 -9.44
C ALA A 311 16.23 -13.07 -10.05
N LYS A 312 15.79 -14.17 -9.42
CA LYS A 312 14.53 -14.85 -9.71
C LYS A 312 13.37 -14.24 -8.93
N ILE A 313 13.63 -13.62 -7.79
CA ILE A 313 12.63 -12.95 -6.96
C ILE A 313 13.17 -11.55 -6.67
N ALA A 314 12.36 -10.51 -6.82
CA ALA A 314 12.68 -9.17 -6.34
C ALA A 314 11.91 -8.90 -5.06
N VAL A 315 12.55 -8.21 -4.12
CA VAL A 315 11.93 -7.73 -2.89
C VAL A 315 12.19 -6.24 -2.77
N ALA A 316 11.14 -5.51 -2.47
CA ALA A 316 11.18 -4.09 -2.19
C ALA A 316 9.95 -3.69 -1.38
N GLY A 317 10.05 -2.58 -0.69
CA GLY A 317 8.99 -2.07 0.15
C GLY A 317 9.02 -0.56 0.28
N THR A 318 8.16 -0.07 1.17
CA THR A 318 8.10 1.35 1.53
C THR A 318 9.41 1.87 2.15
N ARG A 319 10.24 0.99 2.74
CA ARG A 319 11.58 1.32 3.22
C ARG A 319 12.51 1.70 2.07
N ASP A 320 12.56 0.92 1.00
CA ASP A 320 13.35 1.22 -0.20
C ASP A 320 12.88 2.51 -0.86
N LEU A 321 11.56 2.71 -0.96
CA LEU A 321 11.00 3.95 -1.48
C LEU A 321 11.43 5.15 -0.63
N ARG A 322 11.34 5.04 0.70
CA ARG A 322 11.78 6.12 1.60
C ARG A 322 13.27 6.42 1.46
N ALA A 323 14.12 5.43 1.27
CA ALA A 323 15.55 5.63 1.05
C ALA A 323 15.83 6.38 -0.27
N LEU A 324 15.01 6.15 -1.31
CA LEU A 324 15.15 6.79 -2.61
C LEU A 324 14.57 8.20 -2.69
N VAL A 325 13.52 8.50 -1.93
CA VAL A 325 12.81 9.79 -1.98
C VAL A 325 13.72 11.01 -1.77
N PRO A 326 14.62 11.06 -0.76
CA PRO A 326 15.54 12.18 -0.56
C PRO A 326 16.46 12.45 -1.75
N CYS A 327 16.73 11.46 -2.59
CA CYS A 327 17.59 11.61 -3.74
C CYS A 327 16.85 12.27 -4.94
N MET A 328 15.52 12.30 -4.93
CA MET A 328 14.70 12.75 -6.06
C MET A 328 14.57 14.28 -6.16
N PRO A 329 14.30 14.81 -7.37
CA PRO A 329 13.89 16.20 -7.54
C PRO A 329 12.65 16.50 -6.69
N THR A 330 12.66 17.64 -6.01
CA THR A 330 11.52 18.12 -5.22
C THR A 330 10.65 19.02 -6.10
N PRO A 331 9.34 18.76 -6.22
CA PRO A 331 8.62 17.64 -5.66
C PRO A 331 8.65 16.36 -6.55
N PRO A 332 8.69 15.16 -5.95
CA PRO A 332 8.70 13.92 -6.72
C PRO A 332 7.34 13.70 -7.41
N SER A 333 7.37 13.30 -8.67
CA SER A 333 6.19 12.87 -9.44
C SER A 333 6.32 11.43 -9.93
N PRO A 334 5.21 10.71 -10.16
CA PRO A 334 5.20 9.38 -10.78
C PRO A 334 6.10 9.28 -12.03
N ASP A 335 5.92 10.15 -13.01
CA ASP A 335 6.69 10.14 -14.26
C ASP A 335 8.18 10.42 -14.04
N SER A 336 8.51 11.22 -13.03
CA SER A 336 9.89 11.49 -12.65
C SER A 336 10.54 10.30 -11.96
N PHE A 337 9.77 9.49 -11.22
CA PHE A 337 10.28 8.38 -10.41
C PHE A 337 11.00 7.34 -11.27
N VAL A 338 10.35 6.84 -12.33
CA VAL A 338 10.93 5.82 -13.21
C VAL A 338 12.16 6.34 -13.96
N LYS A 339 12.11 7.61 -14.41
CA LYS A 339 13.26 8.27 -15.05
C LYS A 339 14.42 8.41 -14.07
N TYR A 340 14.11 8.77 -12.82
CA TYR A 340 15.08 8.95 -11.76
C TYR A 340 15.73 7.63 -11.36
N LEU A 341 14.96 6.56 -11.18
CA LEU A 341 15.47 5.22 -10.85
C LEU A 341 16.48 4.72 -11.90
N LYS A 342 16.21 5.00 -13.20
CA LYS A 342 17.14 4.71 -14.30
C LYS A 342 18.40 5.57 -14.30
N LYS A 343 18.32 6.80 -13.78
CA LYS A 343 19.45 7.73 -13.66
C LYS A 343 20.32 7.41 -12.45
N LEU A 344 19.71 7.26 -11.28
CA LEU A 344 20.39 6.93 -10.02
C LEU A 344 21.11 5.59 -10.11
N ARG A 345 20.48 4.60 -10.77
CA ARG A 345 20.97 3.22 -10.89
C ARG A 345 21.38 2.65 -9.52
N PRO A 346 20.45 2.59 -8.55
CA PRO A 346 20.78 2.06 -7.24
C PRO A 346 21.33 0.64 -7.37
N LYS A 347 22.36 0.33 -6.58
CA LYS A 347 23.01 -0.97 -6.61
C LYS A 347 22.02 -2.05 -6.17
N ILE A 348 22.03 -3.18 -6.89
CA ILE A 348 21.18 -4.33 -6.61
C ILE A 348 22.06 -5.43 -5.98
N ILE A 349 21.66 -5.92 -4.81
CA ILE A 349 22.28 -7.09 -4.18
C ILE A 349 21.44 -8.30 -4.55
N VAL A 350 22.09 -9.39 -4.96
CA VAL A 350 21.43 -10.68 -5.20
C VAL A 350 22.05 -11.73 -4.30
N ASN A 351 21.25 -12.33 -3.43
CA ASN A 351 21.73 -13.38 -2.52
C ASN A 351 21.79 -14.77 -3.21
N ASP A 352 22.28 -15.77 -2.47
CA ASP A 352 22.43 -17.14 -2.97
C ASP A 352 21.10 -17.78 -3.38
N ALA A 353 20.00 -17.39 -2.73
CA ALA A 353 18.64 -17.80 -3.08
C ALA A 353 18.10 -17.11 -4.36
N LYS A 354 18.93 -16.33 -5.06
CA LYS A 354 18.56 -15.52 -6.24
C LYS A 354 17.47 -14.51 -5.93
N VAL A 355 17.46 -13.96 -4.73
CA VAL A 355 16.58 -12.85 -4.34
C VAL A 355 17.35 -11.55 -4.48
N GLY A 356 16.77 -10.61 -5.22
CA GLY A 356 17.30 -9.28 -5.47
C GLY A 356 16.63 -8.24 -4.59
N SER A 357 17.42 -7.34 -4.00
CA SER A 357 16.97 -6.17 -3.26
C SER A 357 17.85 -4.97 -3.59
N LEU A 358 17.42 -3.75 -3.24
CA LEU A 358 18.27 -2.57 -3.36
C LEU A 358 19.27 -2.51 -2.19
N ASP A 359 20.49 -2.08 -2.48
CA ASP A 359 21.51 -1.76 -1.50
C ASP A 359 21.26 -0.35 -0.94
N ILE A 360 20.32 -0.24 0.00
CA ILE A 360 19.93 1.06 0.58
C ILE A 360 21.03 1.71 1.40
N GLU A 361 21.94 0.93 2.00
CA GLU A 361 23.06 1.44 2.79
C GLU A 361 24.06 2.20 1.90
N SER A 362 24.24 1.72 0.67
CA SER A 362 25.04 2.43 -0.33
C SER A 362 24.43 3.75 -0.85
N LEU A 363 23.15 4.03 -0.54
CA LEU A 363 22.47 5.26 -0.92
C LEU A 363 22.60 6.37 0.13
N SER A 364 22.90 6.00 1.39
CA SER A 364 23.03 6.93 2.52
C SER A 364 24.40 7.58 2.68
N ASP A 365 25.36 7.29 1.77
CA ASP A 365 26.68 7.94 1.73
C ASP A 365 26.71 9.02 0.63
N PRO A 366 26.42 10.29 0.95
CA PRO A 366 26.62 11.42 0.05
C PRO A 366 28.08 11.93 0.03
N ALA A 367 29.01 11.26 0.71
CA ALA A 367 30.43 11.56 0.57
C ALA A 367 30.96 10.89 -0.72
N GLU A 368 31.30 11.72 -1.71
CA GLU A 368 31.87 11.36 -3.03
C GLU A 368 30.88 10.93 -4.13
N LYS A 369 30.05 11.86 -4.62
CA LYS A 369 29.78 11.98 -6.07
C LYS A 369 29.61 13.42 -6.52
#